data_AF-A0A3S0XRD1-F1
#
_entry.id   AF-A0A3S0XRD1-F1
#
_cell.length_a   1.000
_cell.length_b   1.000
_cell.length_c   1.000
_cell.angle_alpha   90.00
_cell.angle_beta   90.00
_cell.angle_gamma   90.00
#
_symmetry.space_group_name_H-M   'P 1'
#
loop_
_entity.id
_entity.type
_entity.pdbx_description
1 polymer ?
#
loop_
_entity_poly.entity_id
_entity_poly.type
_entity_poly.pdbx_seq_one_letter_code
_entity_poly.pdbx_strand_id
1 'polypeptide(L)'
;MAFYTELPVYKDSYQLVLRVFEVTRDFPREYKYTLGQDMKRDALHLLRCIYRANKHQNRIEHLEVFLDEMELLKLEVRLCVEMKLISLKRQAQLSELLTRIGKQVTGWRNASRKPES
;
A
#
# COMPACT_ATOMS: atom_id res chain seq x y z
N MET A 1 -20.56 -12.09 -2.00
CA MET A 1 -19.34 -11.27 -2.00
C MET A 1 -19.75 -9.84 -1.71
N ALA A 2 -19.21 -9.19 -0.67
CA ALA A 2 -19.46 -7.76 -0.47
C ALA A 2 -18.87 -6.96 -1.65
N PHE A 3 -19.46 -5.81 -1.97
CA PHE A 3 -18.86 -4.89 -2.95
C PHE A 3 -17.46 -4.52 -2.45
N TYR A 4 -16.42 -4.80 -3.24
CA TYR A 4 -15.02 -4.64 -2.84
C TYR A 4 -14.69 -3.20 -2.39
N THR A 5 -15.42 -2.22 -2.91
CA THR A 5 -15.34 -0.81 -2.57
C THR A 5 -15.79 -0.48 -1.14
N GLU A 6 -16.50 -1.39 -0.48
CA GLU A 6 -16.98 -1.21 0.90
C GLU A 6 -15.99 -1.72 1.94
N LEU A 7 -14.99 -2.51 1.53
CA LEU A 7 -13.98 -3.04 2.45
C LEU A 7 -13.15 -1.88 3.03
N PRO A 8 -13.01 -1.78 4.37
CA PRO A 8 -12.18 -0.75 5.01
C PRO A 8 -10.74 -0.74 4.45
N VAL A 9 -10.16 -1.92 4.22
CA VAL A 9 -8.80 -2.06 3.67
C VAL A 9 -8.69 -1.54 2.24
N TYR A 10 -9.75 -1.67 1.43
CA TYR A 10 -9.77 -1.12 0.07
C TYR A 10 -9.80 0.42 0.12
N LYS A 11 -10.64 1.00 0.97
CA LYS A 11 -10.72 2.46 1.15
C LYS A 11 -9.39 3.05 1.60
N ASP A 12 -8.74 2.43 2.58
CA ASP A 12 -7.44 2.90 3.07
C ASP A 12 -6.33 2.72 2.02
N SER A 13 -6.34 1.62 1.27
CA SER A 13 -5.40 1.41 0.15
C SER A 13 -5.61 2.41 -0.98
N TYR A 14 -6.86 2.77 -1.30
CA TYR A 14 -7.15 3.81 -2.28
C TYR A 14 -6.68 5.18 -1.79
N GLN A 15 -6.89 5.50 -0.51
CA GLN A 15 -6.37 6.71 0.10
C GLN A 15 -4.83 6.75 0.03
N LEU A 16 -4.14 5.62 0.23
CA LEU A 16 -2.69 5.53 0.07
C LEU A 16 -2.25 5.90 -1.35
N VAL A 17 -2.94 5.38 -2.37
CA VAL A 17 -2.67 5.74 -3.77
C VAL A 17 -2.80 7.25 -3.97
N LEU A 18 -3.90 7.86 -3.52
CA LEU A 18 -4.09 9.31 -3.64
C LEU A 18 -2.95 10.10 -2.97
N ARG A 19 -2.53 9.69 -1.77
CA ARG A 19 -1.44 10.34 -1.04
C ARG A 19 -0.09 10.20 -1.72
N VAL A 20 0.21 9.03 -2.29
CA VAL A 20 1.44 8.82 -3.07
C VAL A 20 1.44 9.71 -4.31
N PHE A 21 0.33 9.81 -5.04
CA PHE A 21 0.22 10.71 -6.20
C PHE A 21 0.36 12.18 -5.80
N GLU A 22 -0.21 12.59 -4.67
CA GLU A 22 -0.08 13.94 -4.12
C GLU A 22 1.38 14.26 -3.78
N VAL A 23 2.07 13.37 -3.05
CA VAL A 23 3.46 13.58 -2.60
C VAL A 23 4.44 13.63 -3.76
N THR A 24 4.30 12.71 -4.72
CA THR A 24 5.24 12.56 -5.84
C THR A 24 5.05 13.62 -6.92
N ARG A 25 3.93 14.37 -6.91
CA ARG A 25 3.69 15.46 -7.86
C ARG A 25 4.74 16.57 -7.77
N ASP A 26 5.17 16.85 -6.54
CA ASP A 26 6.05 17.97 -6.19
C ASP A 26 7.54 17.58 -6.28
N PHE A 27 7.87 16.37 -6.72
CA PHE A 27 9.25 15.89 -6.84
C PHE A 27 10.02 16.67 -7.93
N PRO A 28 11.33 16.94 -7.71
CA PRO A 28 12.22 17.43 -8.77
C PRO A 28 12.23 16.50 -9.99
N ARG A 29 12.51 17.06 -11.17
CA ARG A 29 12.47 16.33 -12.45
C ARG A 29 13.29 15.04 -12.44
N GLU A 30 14.44 15.06 -11.78
CA GLU A 30 15.35 13.91 -11.61
C GLU A 30 14.67 12.69 -10.97
N TYR A 31 13.82 12.92 -9.96
CA TYR A 31 13.15 11.85 -9.20
C TYR A 31 11.73 11.56 -9.68
N LYS A 32 11.12 12.50 -10.41
CA LYS A 32 9.71 12.43 -10.81
C LYS A 32 9.40 11.25 -11.72
N TYR A 33 10.31 10.91 -12.62
CA TYR A 33 10.16 9.83 -13.61
C TYR A 33 10.90 8.55 -13.22
N THR A 34 11.50 8.51 -12.03
CA THR A 34 12.17 7.35 -11.46
C THR A 34 11.39 6.94 -10.21
N LEU A 35 11.86 7.33 -9.03
CA LEU A 35 11.23 7.02 -7.74
C LEU A 35 9.76 7.42 -7.67
N GLY A 36 9.41 8.61 -8.17
CA GLY A 36 8.02 9.08 -8.16
C GLY A 36 7.09 8.27 -9.07
N GLN A 37 7.62 7.58 -10.08
CA GLN A 37 6.87 6.68 -10.95
C GLN A 37 6.78 5.28 -10.34
N ASP A 38 7.87 4.77 -9.77
CA ASP A 38 7.90 3.48 -9.09
C ASP A 38 6.93 3.45 -7.90
N MET A 39 6.96 4.46 -7.01
CA MET A 39 6.01 4.56 -5.90
C MET A 39 4.54 4.53 -6.34
N LYS A 40 4.20 5.20 -7.45
CA LYS A 40 2.83 5.20 -7.98
C LYS A 40 2.43 3.82 -8.49
N ARG A 41 3.34 3.15 -9.19
CA ARG A 41 3.13 1.78 -9.68
C ARG A 41 2.92 0.84 -8.51
N ASP A 42 3.75 0.94 -7.49
CA ASP A 42 3.78 0.01 -6.37
C ASP A 42 2.55 0.24 -5.46
N ALA A 43 2.15 1.50 -5.22
CA ALA A 43 0.88 1.81 -4.54
C ALA A 43 -0.36 1.28 -5.32
N LEU A 44 -0.37 1.39 -6.65
CA LEU A 44 -1.44 0.80 -7.48
C LEU A 44 -1.40 -0.73 -7.47
N HIS A 45 -0.22 -1.33 -7.36
CA HIS A 45 -0.05 -2.76 -7.23
C HIS A 45 -0.67 -3.27 -5.93
N LEU A 46 -0.43 -2.60 -4.81
CA LEU A 46 -1.08 -2.90 -3.52
C LEU A 46 -2.61 -2.89 -3.63
N LEU A 47 -3.19 -1.85 -4.25
CA LEU A 47 -4.64 -1.79 -4.46
C LEU A 47 -5.15 -2.96 -5.33
N ARG A 48 -4.37 -3.37 -6.35
CA ARG A 48 -4.68 -4.53 -7.19
C ARG A 48 -4.63 -5.85 -6.41
N CYS A 49 -3.69 -5.99 -5.48
CA CYS A 49 -3.61 -7.16 -4.61
C CYS A 49 -4.85 -7.28 -3.71
N ILE A 50 -5.34 -6.17 -3.13
CA ILE A 50 -6.60 -6.16 -2.36
C ILE A 50 -7.80 -6.57 -3.22
N TYR A 51 -7.89 -6.02 -4.44
CA TYR A 51 -8.95 -6.40 -5.38
C TYR A 51 -8.90 -7.90 -5.73
N ARG A 52 -7.71 -8.44 -6.03
CA ARG A 52 -7.51 -9.85 -6.33
C ARG A 52 -7.85 -10.74 -5.13
N ALA A 53 -7.41 -10.37 -3.93
CA ALA A 53 -7.72 -11.08 -2.69
C ALA A 53 -9.23 -11.14 -2.43
N ASN A 54 -9.99 -10.09 -2.76
CA ASN A 54 -11.45 -10.12 -2.62
C ASN A 54 -12.12 -11.00 -3.69
N LYS A 55 -11.61 -11.00 -4.92
CA LYS A 55 -12.22 -11.70 -6.06
C LYS A 55 -11.91 -13.20 -6.09
N HIS A 56 -10.71 -13.60 -5.70
CA HIS A 56 -10.24 -14.98 -5.85
C HIS A 56 -10.43 -15.82 -4.57
N GLN A 57 -10.55 -17.14 -4.74
CA GLN A 57 -10.58 -18.07 -3.61
C GLN A 57 -9.21 -18.18 -2.94
N ASN A 58 -8.12 -18.15 -3.72
CA ASN A 58 -6.75 -18.12 -3.21
C ASN A 58 -6.34 -16.71 -2.72
N ARG A 59 -7.08 -16.17 -1.77
CA ARG A 59 -6.84 -14.82 -1.25
C ARG A 59 -5.58 -14.71 -0.41
N ILE A 60 -5.16 -15.79 0.25
CA ILE A 60 -3.99 -15.79 1.15
C ILE A 60 -2.73 -15.41 0.36
N GLU A 61 -2.52 -16.02 -0.81
CA GLU A 61 -1.38 -15.71 -1.68
C GLU A 61 -1.34 -14.22 -2.06
N HIS A 62 -2.48 -13.64 -2.46
CA HIS A 62 -2.55 -12.22 -2.79
C HIS A 62 -2.32 -11.29 -1.59
N LEU A 63 -2.71 -11.70 -0.38
CA LEU A 63 -2.47 -10.95 0.85
C LEU A 63 -1.02 -11.08 1.32
N GLU A 64 -0.35 -12.20 1.05
CA GLU A 64 1.09 -12.36 1.31
C GLU A 64 1.92 -11.49 0.37
N VAL A 65 1.65 -11.55 -0.94
CA VAL A 65 2.26 -10.65 -1.92
C VAL A 65 2.03 -9.19 -1.55
N PHE A 66 0.82 -8.83 -1.10
CA PHE A 66 0.57 -7.47 -0.62
C PHE A 66 1.53 -7.06 0.50
N LEU A 67 1.74 -7.93 1.50
CA LEU A 67 2.57 -7.59 2.66
C LEU A 67 4.04 -7.39 2.26
N ASP A 68 4.55 -8.23 1.37
CA ASP A 68 5.93 -8.12 0.87
C ASP A 68 6.12 -6.83 0.06
N GLU A 69 5.23 -6.55 -0.90
CA GLU A 69 5.28 -5.33 -1.73
C GLU A 69 5.08 -4.05 -0.90
N MET A 70 4.32 -4.14 0.21
CA MET A 70 4.14 -3.00 1.11
C MET A 70 5.44 -2.65 1.84
N GLU A 71 6.32 -3.62 2.13
CA GLU A 71 7.64 -3.33 2.70
C GLU A 71 8.51 -2.53 1.72
N LEU A 72 8.44 -2.82 0.42
CA LEU A 72 9.13 -2.04 -0.60
C LEU A 72 8.65 -0.57 -0.58
N LEU A 73 7.33 -0.33 -0.60
CA LEU A 73 6.80 1.04 -0.55
C LEU A 73 7.17 1.79 0.75
N LYS A 74 7.28 1.08 1.90
CA LYS A 74 7.78 1.68 3.14
C LYS A 74 9.25 2.13 3.02
N LEU A 75 10.09 1.35 2.34
CA LEU A 75 11.48 1.69 2.07
C LEU A 75 11.57 2.91 1.15
N GLU A 76 10.78 2.95 0.07
CA GLU A 76 10.71 4.11 -0.83
C GLU A 76 10.31 5.40 -0.09
N VAL A 77 9.32 5.32 0.81
CA VAL A 77 8.90 6.45 1.65
C VAL A 77 10.01 6.93 2.58
N ARG A 78 10.80 6.01 3.15
CA ARG A 78 11.97 6.36 3.98
C ARG A 78 13.06 7.03 3.14
N LEU A 79 13.37 6.48 1.97
CA LEU A 79 14.33 7.03 1.04
C LEU A 79 13.96 8.47 0.63
N CYS A 80 12.67 8.73 0.36
CA CYS A 80 12.21 10.08 0.03
C CYS A 80 12.55 11.13 1.10
N VAL A 81 12.63 10.75 2.38
CA VAL A 81 12.94 11.67 3.48
C VAL A 81 14.43 11.86 3.63
N GLU A 82 15.20 10.77 3.53
CA GLU A 82 16.67 10.82 3.55
C GLU A 82 17.20 11.69 2.41
N MET A 83 16.55 11.62 1.25
CA MET A 83 16.84 12.45 0.07
C MET A 83 16.18 13.85 0.12
N LYS A 84 15.47 14.18 1.21
CA LYS A 84 14.79 15.47 1.42
C LYS A 84 13.73 15.80 0.35
N LEU A 85 13.17 14.80 -0.31
CA LEU A 85 12.07 14.93 -1.29
C LEU A 85 10.71 15.16 -0.62
N ILE A 86 10.53 14.64 0.61
CA ILE A 86 9.36 14.89 1.45
C ILE A 86 9.76 15.25 2.87
N SER A 87 8.89 15.97 3.57
CA SER A 87 9.10 16.31 4.98
C SER A 87 8.83 15.12 5.91
N LEU A 88 9.44 15.14 7.10
CA LEU A 88 9.19 14.16 8.16
C LEU A 88 7.71 14.06 8.52
N LYS A 89 6.97 15.18 8.47
CA LYS A 89 5.52 15.21 8.68
C LYS A 89 4.77 14.37 7.63
N ARG A 90 5.13 14.50 6.35
CA ARG A 90 4.52 13.71 5.27
C ARG A 90 4.88 12.23 5.39
N GLN A 91 6.12 11.92 5.81
CA GLN A 91 6.52 10.55 6.14
C GLN A 91 5.65 9.94 7.23
N ALA A 92 5.45 10.65 8.35
CA ALA A 92 4.65 10.15 9.46
C ALA A 92 3.21 9.83 9.02
N GLN A 93 2.61 10.71 8.21
CA GLN A 93 1.25 10.49 7.65
C GLN A 93 1.17 9.25 6.76
N LEU A 94 2.14 9.05 5.86
CA LEU A 94 2.21 7.86 5.00
C LEU A 94 2.46 6.59 5.81
N SER A 95 3.38 6.64 6.77
CA SER A 95 3.73 5.52 7.64
C SER A 95 2.57 5.08 8.53
N GLU A 96 1.79 6.02 9.06
CA GLU A 96 0.58 5.74 9.83
C GLU A 96 -0.45 4.99 8.97
N LEU A 97 -0.68 5.48 7.74
CA LEU A 97 -1.60 4.87 6.80
C LEU A 97 -1.14 3.46 6.40
N LEU A 98 0.14 3.28 6.05
CA LEU A 98 0.74 1.98 5.75
C LEU A 98 0.63 1.00 6.92
N THR A 99 0.86 1.46 8.15
CA THR A 99 0.72 0.64 9.36
C THR A 99 -0.72 0.19 9.57
N ARG A 100 -1.68 1.11 9.39
CA ARG A 100 -3.11 0.81 9.50
C ARG A 100 -3.56 -0.19 8.44
N ILE A 101 -3.09 -0.07 7.20
CA ILE A 101 -3.39 -1.01 6.12
C ILE A 101 -2.78 -2.38 6.42
N GLY A 102 -1.50 -2.42 6.83
CA GLY A 102 -0.82 -3.68 7.20
C GLY A 102 -1.55 -4.46 8.29
N LYS A 103 -2.08 -3.78 9.32
CA LYS A 103 -2.90 -4.42 10.36
C LYS A 103 -4.17 -5.06 9.79
N GLN A 104 -4.86 -4.36 8.89
CA GLN A 104 -6.07 -4.88 8.25
C GLN A 104 -5.79 -6.07 7.35
N VAL A 105 -4.73 -6.01 6.54
CA VAL A 105 -4.32 -7.11 5.66
C VAL A 105 -3.90 -8.34 6.45
N THR A 106 -3.09 -8.17 7.50
CA THR A 106 -2.71 -9.27 8.39
C THR A 106 -3.92 -9.89 9.09
N GLY A 107 -4.84 -9.06 9.59
CA GLY A 107 -6.10 -9.55 10.18
C GLY A 107 -6.93 -10.35 9.17
N TRP A 108 -7.05 -9.86 7.94
CA TRP A 108 -7.77 -10.56 6.87
C TRP A 108 -7.10 -11.87 6.45
N ARG A 109 -5.76 -11.89 6.35
CA ARG A 109 -4.98 -13.10 6.05
C ARG A 109 -5.20 -14.16 7.13
N ASN A 110 -5.10 -13.77 8.40
CA ASN A 110 -5.27 -14.69 9.53
C ASN A 110 -6.70 -15.25 9.60
N ALA A 111 -7.72 -14.41 9.40
CA ALA A 111 -9.11 -14.86 9.33
C ALA A 111 -9.40 -15.77 8.11
N SER A 112 -8.56 -15.70 7.08
CA SER A 112 -8.69 -16.52 5.86
C SER A 112 -7.99 -17.87 5.98
N ARG A 113 -7.09 -18.04 6.96
CA ARG A 113 -6.53 -19.36 7.32
C ARG A 113 -7.60 -20.12 8.08
N LYS A 114 -8.07 -21.25 7.54
CA LYS A 114 -8.98 -22.13 8.29
C LYS A 114 -8.28 -22.57 9.59
N PRO A 115 -9.01 -22.72 10.72
CA PRO A 115 -8.48 -23.50 11.83
C PRO A 115 -8.23 -24.92 11.30
N GLU A 116 -7.01 -25.41 11.45
CA GLU A 116 -6.72 -26.83 11.28
C GLU A 116 -7.59 -27.59 12.29
N SER A 117 -8.50 -28.41 11.76
CA SER A 117 -9.32 -29.35 12.52
C SER A 117 -8.52 -30.59 12.88
#